data_AF-A0A0P6Y154-F1
#
_entry.id   AF-A0A0P6Y154-F1
#
_cell.length_a   1.000
_cell.length_b   1.000
_cell.length_c   1.000
_cell.angle_alpha   90.00
_cell.angle_beta   90.00
_cell.angle_gamma   90.00
#
_symmetry.space_group_name_H-M   'P 1'
#
loop_
_entity.id
_entity.type
_entity.pdbx_description
1 polymer ?
#
loop_
_entity_poly.entity_id
_entity_poly.type
_entity_poly.pdbx_seq_one_letter_code
_entity_poly.pdbx_strand_id
1 'polypeptide(L)'
;MPNEYFSIPTAAELEKKRGWQVHRQNKNRFAVVRFHYLLRGPFQLDEPVRKGEVIAAAKPLRGVRERRTFSAEYEVSIVKMNDLIREAVRQSEEIRQYAASLTVKLGIESLAGLAAFAKAEAANRLVKSIQQRLEISISETYREKKVITSEYVIDPQEFEPDTTLVFVRAYKAVEYRLYLQCLDYLMVEYTTSPLSPWLIRRKIPENTGDGQPVNVIRLQTPLCTIRYWKAIPESSLLMDEKTYVNEVADPDEVQIGELTDGRRYPYREMPPRPTLYDLAERVFPARIRK
;
A
#
# COMPACT_ATOMS: atom_id res chain seq x y z
N MET A 1 -9.96 8.49 9.53
CA MET A 1 -8.91 8.29 8.51
C MET A 1 -9.21 7.00 7.76
N PRO A 2 -9.17 6.97 6.42
CA PRO A 2 -9.61 5.80 5.69
C PRO A 2 -8.57 4.68 5.81
N ASN A 3 -8.95 3.59 6.46
CA ASN A 3 -8.25 2.32 6.34
C ASN A 3 -8.53 1.77 4.93
N GLU A 4 -7.49 1.44 4.18
CA GLU A 4 -7.61 0.83 2.86
C GLU A 4 -7.26 -0.67 2.93
N TYR A 5 -8.06 -1.48 2.26
CA TYR A 5 -7.88 -2.92 2.18
C TYR A 5 -7.70 -3.33 0.72
N PHE A 6 -6.72 -4.18 0.44
CA PHE A 6 -6.53 -4.75 -0.88
C PHE A 6 -6.03 -6.19 -0.80
N SER A 7 -6.27 -6.96 -1.87
CA SER A 7 -5.92 -8.37 -1.94
C SER A 7 -5.05 -8.67 -3.15
N ILE A 8 -4.08 -9.56 -2.97
CA ILE A 8 -3.19 -10.04 -4.04
C ILE A 8 -3.14 -11.58 -3.98
N PRO A 9 -3.51 -12.30 -5.06
CA PRO A 9 -4.03 -11.78 -6.32
C PRO A 9 -5.40 -11.09 -6.16
N THR A 10 -5.70 -10.18 -7.08
CA THR A 10 -6.97 -9.44 -7.15
C THR A 10 -8.11 -10.34 -7.60
N ALA A 11 -9.36 -9.96 -7.28
CA ALA A 11 -10.53 -10.69 -7.77
C ALA A 11 -10.55 -10.82 -9.30
N ALA A 12 -10.20 -9.76 -10.03
CA ALA A 12 -10.16 -9.76 -11.49
C ALA A 12 -9.11 -10.72 -12.07
N GLU A 13 -7.98 -10.93 -11.37
CA GLU A 13 -6.99 -11.94 -11.76
C GLU A 13 -7.53 -13.36 -11.51
N LEU A 14 -8.25 -13.55 -10.41
CA LEU A 14 -8.81 -14.84 -9.99
C LEU A 14 -10.09 -15.22 -10.72
N GLU A 15 -10.77 -14.29 -11.39
CA GLU A 15 -11.88 -14.61 -12.31
C GLU A 15 -11.42 -15.33 -13.59
N LYS A 16 -10.11 -15.44 -13.80
CA LYS A 16 -9.52 -16.16 -14.93
C LYS A 16 -8.82 -17.42 -14.41
N LYS A 17 -8.97 -18.55 -15.12
CA LYS A 17 -8.31 -19.81 -14.76
C LYS A 17 -6.78 -19.68 -14.58
N ARG A 18 -6.14 -18.78 -15.33
CA ARG A 18 -4.70 -18.46 -15.22
C ARG A 18 -4.29 -17.83 -13.88
N GLY A 19 -5.23 -17.25 -13.14
CA GLY A 19 -4.99 -16.75 -11.78
C GLY A 19 -4.86 -17.87 -10.74
N TRP A 20 -5.13 -19.12 -11.13
CA TRP A 20 -5.04 -20.29 -10.28
C TRP A 20 -3.85 -21.15 -10.70
N GLN A 21 -3.05 -21.59 -9.72
CA GLN A 21 -1.88 -22.41 -9.98
C GLN A 21 -2.30 -23.87 -10.19
N VAL A 22 -1.68 -24.56 -11.15
CA VAL A 22 -1.84 -26.01 -11.30
C VAL A 22 -1.09 -26.69 -10.16
N HIS A 23 -1.79 -27.45 -9.33
CA HIS A 23 -1.21 -28.07 -8.13
C HIS A 23 -0.45 -29.35 -8.49
N ARG A 24 0.85 -29.41 -8.14
CA ARG A 24 1.72 -30.59 -8.32
C ARG A 24 1.66 -31.22 -9.73
N GLN A 25 1.54 -30.38 -10.76
CA GLN A 25 1.41 -30.82 -12.16
C GLN A 25 0.16 -31.67 -12.47
N ASN A 26 -0.76 -31.86 -11.52
CA ASN A 26 -2.04 -32.50 -11.77
C ASN A 26 -2.96 -31.49 -12.46
N LYS A 27 -3.21 -31.70 -13.77
CA LYS A 27 -4.04 -30.82 -14.61
C LYS A 27 -5.50 -30.68 -14.11
N ASN A 28 -5.94 -31.54 -13.19
CA ASN A 28 -7.27 -31.53 -12.60
C ASN A 28 -7.30 -30.88 -11.20
N ARG A 29 -6.18 -30.38 -10.69
CA ARG A 29 -6.09 -29.69 -9.40
C ARG A 29 -5.57 -28.28 -9.59
N PHE A 30 -6.35 -27.32 -9.11
CA PHE A 30 -6.05 -25.89 -9.16
C PHE A 30 -6.03 -25.35 -7.74
N ALA A 31 -5.07 -24.51 -7.41
CA ALA A 31 -4.96 -23.97 -6.08
C ALA A 31 -4.54 -22.50 -6.11
N VAL A 32 -4.95 -21.77 -5.08
CA VAL A 32 -4.62 -20.37 -4.92
C VAL A 32 -4.43 -20.04 -3.44
N VAL A 33 -3.51 -19.12 -3.19
CA VAL A 33 -3.36 -18.40 -1.94
C VAL A 33 -3.47 -16.91 -2.26
N ARG A 34 -4.34 -16.21 -1.56
CA ARG A 34 -4.58 -14.77 -1.72
C ARG A 34 -4.31 -14.08 -0.39
N PHE A 35 -3.38 -13.13 -0.43
CA PHE A 35 -2.99 -12.31 0.71
C PHE A 35 -3.88 -11.07 0.81
N HIS A 36 -4.22 -10.67 2.04
CA HIS A 36 -5.05 -9.51 2.33
C HIS A 36 -4.24 -8.51 3.16
N TYR A 37 -4.07 -7.33 2.58
CA TYR A 37 -3.28 -6.25 3.18
C TYR A 37 -4.20 -5.15 3.71
N LEU A 38 -3.73 -4.50 4.76
CA LEU A 38 -4.32 -3.28 5.30
C LEU A 38 -3.27 -2.16 5.22
N LEU A 39 -3.61 -1.11 4.50
CA LEU A 39 -2.85 0.14 4.46
C LEU A 39 -3.58 1.17 5.30
N ARG A 40 -2.89 1.72 6.30
CA ARG A 40 -3.44 2.77 7.16
C ARG A 40 -2.68 4.06 6.95
N GLY A 41 -3.42 5.17 6.92
CA GLY A 41 -2.87 6.51 6.76
C GLY A 41 -3.61 7.27 5.67
N PRO A 42 -3.09 8.44 5.26
CA PRO A 42 -1.88 9.07 5.79
C PRO A 42 -2.08 9.56 7.24
N PHE A 43 -1.12 9.30 8.13
CA PHE A 43 -1.04 9.88 9.47
C PHE A 43 -0.10 11.08 9.46
N GLN A 44 -0.55 12.24 9.91
CA GLN A 44 0.38 13.34 10.19
C GLN A 44 1.17 13.01 11.45
N LEU A 45 2.49 13.05 11.35
CA LEU A 45 3.36 12.84 12.50
C LEU A 45 3.39 14.10 13.39
N ASP A 46 3.62 13.90 14.68
CA ASP A 46 3.77 14.99 15.65
C ASP A 46 5.18 15.61 15.58
N GLU A 47 5.60 15.90 14.35
CA GLU A 47 6.87 16.57 14.05
C GLU A 47 6.59 18.02 13.66
N PRO A 48 7.46 18.98 13.99
CA PRO A 48 7.27 20.35 13.58
C PRO A 48 7.19 20.46 12.05
N VAL A 49 6.49 21.48 11.57
CA VAL A 49 6.52 21.84 10.15
C VAL A 49 7.96 22.19 9.78
N ARG A 50 8.44 21.63 8.67
CA ARG A 50 9.79 21.85 8.16
C ARG A 50 9.79 22.78 6.97
N LYS A 51 10.84 23.60 6.88
CA LYS A 51 11.10 24.50 5.76
C LYS A 51 11.75 23.72 4.62
N GLY A 52 11.14 23.72 3.45
CA GLY A 52 11.73 23.19 2.22
C GLY A 52 12.22 24.29 1.31
N GLU A 53 12.11 24.09 0.01
CA GLU A 53 12.69 24.96 -1.02
C GLU A 53 12.15 26.39 -1.02
N VAL A 54 13.01 27.34 -1.41
CA VAL A 54 12.63 28.72 -1.71
C VAL A 54 11.85 28.74 -3.01
N ILE A 55 10.64 29.29 -2.98
CA ILE A 55 9.75 29.38 -4.14
C ILE A 55 9.72 30.79 -4.74
N ALA A 56 10.01 31.82 -3.94
CA ALA A 56 10.08 33.21 -4.39
C ALA A 56 10.90 34.06 -3.43
N ALA A 57 11.35 35.22 -3.91
CA ALA A 57 11.96 36.25 -3.09
C ALA A 57 11.24 37.59 -3.27
N ALA A 58 11.22 38.40 -2.22
CA ALA A 58 10.65 39.73 -2.21
C ALA A 58 11.54 40.68 -1.41
N LYS A 59 11.45 41.97 -1.72
CA LYS A 59 11.96 43.03 -0.86
C LYS A 59 10.77 43.88 -0.41
N PRO A 60 10.62 44.12 0.90
CA PRO A 60 9.57 44.98 1.44
C PRO A 60 9.84 46.44 1.04
N LEU A 61 8.82 47.16 0.57
CA LEU A 61 8.93 48.61 0.43
C LEU A 61 8.86 49.27 1.80
N ARG A 62 9.75 50.23 2.04
CA ARG A 62 9.90 50.88 3.33
C ARG A 62 8.60 51.59 3.76
N GLY A 63 8.06 51.18 4.91
CA GLY A 63 6.90 51.82 5.53
C GLY A 63 5.54 51.51 4.88
N VAL A 64 5.47 50.54 3.97
CA VAL A 64 4.22 50.16 3.28
C VAL A 64 3.83 48.74 3.64
N ARG A 65 2.59 48.54 4.06
CA ARG A 65 1.99 47.21 4.18
C ARG A 65 1.56 46.74 2.79
N GLU A 66 2.14 45.66 2.31
CA GLU A 66 1.87 45.14 0.96
C GLU A 66 1.06 43.85 1.01
N ARG A 67 0.09 43.70 0.09
CA ARG A 67 -0.53 42.40 -0.21
C ARG A 67 0.00 41.94 -1.56
N ARG A 68 0.67 40.79 -1.60
CA ARG A 68 1.19 40.18 -2.82
C ARG A 68 0.50 38.85 -3.10
N THR A 69 0.12 38.67 -4.36
CA THR A 69 -0.39 37.40 -4.86
C THR A 69 0.70 36.75 -5.70
N PHE A 70 1.21 35.61 -5.25
CA PHE A 70 2.18 34.80 -5.99
C PHE A 70 1.45 33.66 -6.67
N SER A 71 1.50 33.60 -8.00
CA SER A 71 0.98 32.48 -8.78
C SER A 71 2.15 31.87 -9.54
N ALA A 72 2.44 30.59 -9.29
CA ALA A 72 3.48 29.87 -10.00
C ALA A 72 3.00 28.46 -10.34
N GLU A 73 3.45 27.97 -11.49
CA GLU A 73 3.25 26.59 -11.91
C GLU A 73 4.34 25.72 -11.29
N TYR A 74 3.94 24.78 -10.45
CA TYR A 74 4.83 23.88 -9.74
C TYR A 74 4.64 22.45 -10.22
N GLU A 75 5.72 21.71 -10.41
CA GLU A 75 5.64 20.26 -10.36
C GLU A 75 5.37 19.83 -8.92
N VAL A 76 4.15 19.37 -8.66
CA VAL A 76 3.73 18.78 -7.40
C VAL A 76 3.77 17.27 -7.57
N SER A 77 4.59 16.60 -6.77
CA SER A 77 4.54 15.14 -6.62
C SER A 77 3.23 14.75 -5.93
N ILE A 78 2.16 14.59 -6.70
CA ILE A 78 0.92 13.98 -6.20
C ILE A 78 1.12 12.47 -6.22
N VAL A 79 1.83 12.01 -5.22
CA VAL A 79 2.05 10.60 -5.02
C VAL A 79 0.71 9.98 -4.64
N LYS A 80 0.08 9.23 -5.56
CA LYS A 80 -0.98 8.28 -5.21
C LYS A 80 -0.35 7.12 -4.46
N MET A 81 0.12 7.42 -3.24
CA MET A 81 0.96 6.53 -2.43
C MET A 81 0.27 5.18 -2.23
N ASN A 82 -1.05 5.17 -2.09
CA ASN A 82 -1.83 3.94 -1.98
C ASN A 82 -1.70 3.03 -3.22
N ASP A 83 -1.76 3.61 -4.43
CA ASP A 83 -1.64 2.85 -5.68
C ASP A 83 -0.20 2.37 -5.90
N LEU A 84 0.81 3.19 -5.57
CA LEU A 84 2.21 2.79 -5.63
C LEU A 84 2.51 1.64 -4.67
N ILE A 85 1.99 1.72 -3.43
CA ILE A 85 2.17 0.64 -2.45
C ILE A 85 1.51 -0.64 -2.96
N ARG A 86 0.27 -0.55 -3.48
CA ARG A 86 -0.42 -1.71 -4.04
C ARG A 86 0.38 -2.33 -5.18
N GLU A 87 0.95 -1.51 -6.07
CA GLU A 87 1.71 -1.98 -7.21
C GLU A 87 3.04 -2.61 -6.79
N ALA A 88 3.78 -2.00 -5.86
CA ALA A 88 5.02 -2.54 -5.33
C ALA A 88 4.81 -3.92 -4.70
N VAL A 89 3.75 -4.08 -3.89
CA VAL A 89 3.38 -5.36 -3.29
C VAL A 89 2.96 -6.38 -4.37
N ARG A 90 2.24 -5.95 -5.41
CA ARG A 90 1.82 -6.84 -6.53
C ARG A 90 2.99 -7.34 -7.35
N GLN A 91 3.98 -6.48 -7.59
CA GLN A 91 5.12 -6.79 -8.46
C GLN A 91 6.22 -7.58 -7.76
N SER A 92 6.23 -7.62 -6.43
CA SER A 92 7.16 -8.41 -5.61
C SER A 92 7.20 -9.89 -6.04
N GLU A 93 8.37 -10.34 -6.44
CA GLU A 93 8.61 -11.75 -6.79
C GLU A 93 8.62 -12.63 -5.54
N GLU A 94 9.12 -12.13 -4.41
CA GLU A 94 9.15 -12.85 -3.15
C GLU A 94 7.74 -13.14 -2.64
N ILE A 95 6.78 -12.22 -2.82
CA ILE A 95 5.37 -12.47 -2.54
C ILE A 95 4.83 -13.61 -3.42
N ARG A 96 5.15 -13.61 -4.71
CA ARG A 96 4.72 -14.68 -5.63
C ARG A 96 5.32 -16.03 -5.26
N GLN A 97 6.61 -16.08 -4.95
CA GLN A 97 7.31 -17.30 -4.51
C GLN A 97 6.77 -17.82 -3.18
N TYR A 98 6.44 -16.91 -2.27
CA TYR A 98 5.82 -17.27 -1.00
C TYR A 98 4.40 -17.82 -1.20
N ALA A 99 3.58 -17.21 -2.06
CA ALA A 99 2.28 -17.72 -2.46
C ALA A 99 2.39 -19.15 -3.03
N ALA A 100 3.35 -19.37 -3.93
CA ALA A 100 3.61 -20.67 -4.54
C ALA A 100 4.04 -21.72 -3.49
N SER A 101 4.93 -21.34 -2.57
CA SER A 101 5.39 -22.21 -1.47
C SER A 101 4.23 -22.67 -0.58
N LEU A 102 3.33 -21.74 -0.24
CA LEU A 102 2.10 -22.06 0.51
C LEU A 102 1.17 -22.94 -0.32
N THR A 103 1.00 -22.65 -1.60
CA THR A 103 0.14 -23.40 -2.52
C THR A 103 0.57 -24.86 -2.65
N VAL A 104 1.87 -25.13 -2.73
CA VAL A 104 2.43 -26.49 -2.77
C VAL A 104 2.05 -27.28 -1.52
N LYS A 105 2.03 -26.63 -0.35
CA LYS A 105 1.69 -27.23 0.94
C LYS A 105 0.19 -27.54 1.11
N LEU A 106 -0.68 -26.92 0.31
CA LEU A 106 -2.13 -27.15 0.37
C LEU A 106 -2.47 -28.61 0.06
N GLY A 107 -3.30 -29.22 0.91
CA GLY A 107 -3.73 -30.62 0.77
C GLY A 107 -2.69 -31.66 1.21
N ILE A 108 -1.55 -31.23 1.78
CA ILE A 108 -0.53 -32.11 2.38
C ILE A 108 -0.45 -31.83 3.88
N GLU A 109 -0.24 -30.57 4.22
CA GLU A 109 -0.07 -30.13 5.61
C GLU A 109 -1.43 -30.01 6.27
N SER A 110 -1.47 -30.26 7.58
CA SER A 110 -2.62 -29.89 8.39
C SER A 110 -2.81 -28.36 8.36
N LEU A 111 -4.02 -27.89 8.64
CA LEU A 111 -4.30 -26.46 8.74
C LEU A 111 -3.36 -25.76 9.74
N ALA A 112 -3.09 -26.41 10.87
CA ALA A 112 -2.16 -25.90 11.87
C ALA A 112 -0.72 -25.79 11.32
N GLY A 113 -0.25 -26.80 10.58
CA GLY A 113 1.07 -26.78 9.95
C GLY A 113 1.20 -25.68 8.89
N LEU A 114 0.17 -25.51 8.04
CA LEU A 114 0.11 -24.44 7.06
C LEU A 114 0.13 -23.06 7.72
N ALA A 115 -0.64 -22.87 8.80
CA ALA A 115 -0.69 -21.62 9.53
C ALA A 115 0.63 -21.29 10.23
N ALA A 116 1.30 -22.29 10.82
CA ALA A 116 2.61 -22.12 11.44
C ALA A 116 3.67 -21.71 10.42
N PHE A 117 3.72 -22.40 9.27
CA PHE A 117 4.61 -22.06 8.16
C PHE A 117 4.32 -20.65 7.62
N ALA A 118 3.04 -20.30 7.45
CA ALA A 118 2.66 -18.98 6.99
C ALA A 118 3.20 -17.88 7.94
N LYS A 119 2.97 -18.02 9.25
CA LYS A 119 3.43 -17.03 10.23
C LYS A 119 4.95 -16.88 10.29
N ALA A 120 5.69 -17.99 10.25
CA ALA A 120 7.15 -17.97 10.34
C ALA A 120 7.79 -17.24 9.14
N GLU A 121 7.27 -17.47 7.94
CA GLU A 121 7.90 -16.97 6.71
C GLU A 121 7.46 -15.55 6.33
N ALA A 122 6.24 -15.14 6.76
CA ALA A 122 5.65 -13.86 6.40
C ALA A 122 6.51 -12.66 6.85
N ALA A 123 7.01 -12.67 8.09
CA ALA A 123 7.74 -11.54 8.64
C ALA A 123 9.10 -11.33 7.93
N ASN A 124 9.86 -12.40 7.69
CA ASN A 124 11.22 -12.27 7.21
C ASN A 124 11.32 -12.00 5.70
N ARG A 125 10.46 -12.63 4.88
CA ARG A 125 10.52 -12.46 3.41
C ARG A 125 9.82 -11.20 2.93
N LEU A 126 8.68 -10.87 3.51
CA LEU A 126 7.81 -9.83 2.97
C LEU A 126 8.31 -8.43 3.31
N VAL A 127 8.84 -8.22 4.51
CA VAL A 127 9.32 -6.90 4.96
C VAL A 127 10.43 -6.40 4.05
N LYS A 128 11.48 -7.21 3.86
CA LYS A 128 12.65 -6.84 3.04
C LYS A 128 12.31 -6.65 1.56
N SER A 129 11.48 -7.52 1.00
CA SER A 129 11.08 -7.41 -0.42
C SER A 129 10.25 -6.16 -0.69
N ILE A 130 9.28 -5.87 0.19
CA ILE A 130 8.42 -4.69 0.05
C ILE A 130 9.25 -3.41 0.25
N GLN A 131 10.18 -3.39 1.21
CA GLN A 131 11.13 -2.29 1.41
C GLN A 131 11.89 -1.98 0.11
N GLN A 132 12.61 -2.96 -0.43
CA GLN A 132 13.40 -2.78 -1.65
C GLN A 132 12.55 -2.34 -2.85
N ARG A 133 11.34 -2.89 -3.00
CA ARG A 133 10.50 -2.56 -4.15
C ARG A 133 9.88 -1.17 -4.07
N LEU A 134 9.50 -0.73 -2.87
CA LEU A 134 8.96 0.60 -2.65
C LEU A 134 10.03 1.67 -2.90
N GLU A 135 11.28 1.47 -2.45
CA GLU A 135 12.40 2.37 -2.76
C GLU A 135 12.56 2.56 -4.28
N ILE A 136 12.52 1.48 -5.05
CA ILE A 136 12.61 1.51 -6.52
C ILE A 136 11.38 2.16 -7.17
N SER A 137 10.18 1.83 -6.72
CA SER A 137 8.95 2.34 -7.35
C SER A 137 8.76 3.84 -7.11
N ILE A 138 9.34 4.36 -6.03
CA ILE A 138 9.22 5.75 -5.65
C ILE A 138 10.17 6.63 -6.44
N SER A 139 11.38 6.14 -6.75
CA SER A 139 12.30 6.86 -7.65
C SER A 139 11.76 7.01 -9.08
N GLU A 140 10.73 6.23 -9.45
CA GLU A 140 10.03 6.29 -10.73
C GLU A 140 8.74 7.15 -10.70
N THR A 141 8.43 7.82 -9.59
CA THR A 141 7.13 8.50 -9.39
C THR A 141 6.93 9.74 -10.28
N TYR A 142 5.70 9.87 -10.79
CA TYR A 142 5.24 10.93 -11.70
C TYR A 142 5.08 12.30 -11.00
N ARG A 143 5.59 13.35 -11.66
CA ARG A 143 5.43 14.76 -11.26
C ARG A 143 4.27 15.39 -12.05
N GLU A 144 3.33 16.02 -11.35
CA GLU A 144 2.19 16.71 -11.99
C GLU A 144 2.36 18.22 -11.87
N LYS A 145 2.28 18.96 -12.98
CA LYS A 145 2.31 20.42 -12.96
C LYS A 145 0.98 20.98 -12.45
N LYS A 146 1.02 21.79 -11.39
CA LYS A 146 -0.10 22.52 -10.82
C LYS A 146 0.25 23.98 -10.57
N VAL A 147 -0.63 24.87 -10.99
CA VAL A 147 -0.56 26.28 -10.63
C VAL A 147 -1.11 26.45 -9.22
N ILE A 148 -0.27 26.93 -8.30
CA ILE A 148 -0.70 27.31 -6.95
C ILE A 148 -0.60 28.83 -6.84
N THR A 149 -1.68 29.44 -6.36
CA THR A 149 -1.74 30.87 -6.08
C THR A 149 -1.81 31.07 -4.58
N SER A 150 -0.92 31.88 -4.02
CA SER A 150 -0.88 32.19 -2.60
C SER A 150 -0.84 33.70 -2.40
N GLU A 151 -1.53 34.17 -1.37
CA GLU A 151 -1.57 35.59 -1.02
C GLU A 151 -0.87 35.83 0.32
N TYR A 152 -0.02 36.85 0.35
CA TYR A 152 0.74 37.21 1.55
C TYR A 152 0.63 38.69 1.84
N VAL A 153 0.74 39.00 3.13
CA VAL A 153 0.82 40.37 3.62
C VAL A 153 2.20 40.56 4.21
N ILE A 154 2.94 41.53 3.70
CA ILE A 154 4.25 41.92 4.25
C ILE A 154 4.01 43.11 5.17
N ASP A 155 4.23 42.91 6.47
CA ASP A 155 4.08 43.97 7.47
C ASP A 155 5.44 44.64 7.73
N PRO A 156 5.57 45.97 7.52
CA PRO A 156 6.80 46.71 7.80
C PRO A 156 7.17 46.77 9.30
N GLN A 157 6.30 46.30 10.21
CA GLN A 157 6.64 46.13 11.63
C GLN A 157 7.30 44.78 11.95
N GLU A 158 7.14 43.77 11.10
CA GLU A 158 7.69 42.43 11.32
C GLU A 158 9.07 42.24 10.67
N PHE A 159 9.39 43.00 9.62
CA PHE A 159 10.61 42.84 8.84
C PHE A 159 11.38 44.15 8.67
N GLU A 160 12.70 44.09 8.78
CA GLU A 160 13.55 45.27 8.59
C GLU A 160 13.48 45.79 7.14
N PRO A 161 13.48 47.11 6.91
CA PRO A 161 13.58 47.67 5.57
C PRO A 161 14.81 47.14 4.82
N ASP A 162 14.67 46.92 3.52
CA ASP A 162 15.75 46.46 2.61
C ASP A 162 16.29 45.04 2.86
N THR A 163 15.68 44.25 3.76
CA THR A 163 15.97 42.81 3.87
C THR A 163 15.37 42.03 2.69
N THR A 164 16.12 41.05 2.18
CA THR A 164 15.57 40.09 1.23
C THR A 164 14.73 39.09 2.00
N LEU A 165 13.44 39.07 1.72
CA LEU A 165 12.51 38.07 2.25
C LEU A 165 12.38 36.94 1.24
N VAL A 166 12.37 35.71 1.73
CA VAL A 166 12.15 34.50 0.95
C VAL A 166 10.84 33.85 1.35
N PHE A 167 10.07 33.43 0.35
CA PHE A 167 8.93 32.55 0.51
C PHE A 167 9.43 31.12 0.41
N VAL A 168 9.16 30.33 1.43
CA VAL A 168 9.65 28.95 1.51
C VAL A 168 8.48 28.00 1.66
N ARG A 169 8.57 26.84 1.01
CA ARG A 169 7.51 25.84 1.11
C ARG A 169 7.53 25.16 2.48
N ALA A 170 6.35 24.93 3.02
CA ALA A 170 6.17 24.23 4.29
C ALA A 170 5.82 22.76 4.06
N TYR A 171 6.49 21.88 4.79
CA TYR A 171 6.30 20.43 4.73
C TYR A 171 5.89 19.87 6.10
N LYS A 172 5.03 18.86 6.07
CA LYS A 172 4.65 18.07 7.24
C LYS A 172 5.01 16.61 6.98
N ALA A 173 5.65 15.97 7.96
CA ALA A 173 5.94 14.55 7.90
C ALA A 173 4.64 13.74 7.98
N VAL A 174 4.51 12.76 7.09
CA VAL A 174 3.35 11.88 6.98
C VAL A 174 3.81 10.43 6.94
N GLU A 175 3.02 9.54 7.57
CA GLU A 175 3.30 8.11 7.65
C GLU A 175 2.13 7.27 7.15
N TYR A 176 2.43 6.24 6.36
CA TYR A 176 1.57 5.09 6.15
C TYR A 176 2.09 3.87 6.90
N ARG A 177 1.17 2.97 7.25
CA ARG A 177 1.48 1.70 7.92
C ARG A 177 0.86 0.55 7.15
N LEU A 178 1.69 -0.40 6.73
CA LEU A 178 1.28 -1.58 5.97
C LEU A 178 1.28 -2.82 6.86
N TYR A 179 0.17 -3.58 6.80
CA TYR A 179 -0.01 -4.82 7.54
C TYR A 179 -0.44 -5.93 6.60
N LEU A 180 0.07 -7.15 6.81
CA LEU A 180 -0.52 -8.37 6.28
C LEU A 180 -1.53 -8.90 7.30
N GLN A 181 -2.82 -8.75 7.00
CA GLN A 181 -3.89 -9.10 7.94
C GLN A 181 -4.11 -10.62 8.00
N CYS A 182 -4.33 -11.21 6.84
CA CYS A 182 -4.58 -12.63 6.69
C CYS A 182 -4.25 -13.08 5.27
N LEU A 183 -4.33 -14.38 5.07
CA LEU A 183 -4.45 -14.97 3.75
C LEU A 183 -5.68 -15.87 3.73
N ASP A 184 -6.32 -15.98 2.57
CA ASP A 184 -7.24 -17.06 2.28
C ASP A 184 -6.68 -17.97 1.19
N TYR A 185 -7.09 -19.22 1.20
CA TYR A 185 -6.61 -20.21 0.25
C TYR A 185 -7.75 -21.09 -0.24
N LEU A 186 -7.61 -21.68 -1.40
CA LEU A 186 -8.58 -22.67 -1.88
C LEU A 186 -7.93 -23.59 -2.89
N MET A 187 -8.23 -24.88 -2.78
CA MET A 187 -7.94 -25.87 -3.79
C MET A 187 -9.24 -26.35 -4.44
N VAL A 188 -9.25 -26.43 -5.77
CA VAL A 188 -10.32 -26.96 -6.60
C VAL A 188 -9.79 -28.20 -7.29
N GLU A 189 -10.45 -29.33 -7.04
CA GLU A 189 -10.09 -30.63 -7.61
C GLU A 189 -11.23 -31.19 -8.44
N TYR A 190 -10.93 -31.68 -9.63
CA TYR A 190 -11.85 -32.47 -10.44
C TYR A 190 -11.59 -33.96 -10.19
N THR A 191 -12.51 -34.63 -9.52
CA THR A 191 -12.41 -36.07 -9.22
C THR A 191 -13.17 -36.90 -10.26
N THR A 192 -12.64 -38.09 -10.54
CA THR A 192 -13.30 -39.07 -11.39
C THR A 192 -14.35 -39.82 -10.58
N SER A 193 -15.55 -39.95 -11.14
CA SER A 193 -16.48 -41.00 -10.71
C SER A 193 -16.32 -42.19 -11.67
N PRO A 194 -16.15 -43.44 -11.17
CA PRO A 194 -15.99 -44.63 -12.03
C PRO A 194 -17.16 -44.83 -13.00
N LEU A 195 -18.36 -44.39 -12.62
CA LEU A 195 -19.61 -44.65 -13.33
C LEU A 195 -20.11 -43.46 -14.18
N SER A 196 -19.34 -42.36 -14.24
CA SER A 196 -19.78 -41.14 -14.92
C SER A 196 -18.74 -40.70 -15.95
N PRO A 197 -19.14 -40.25 -17.15
CA PRO A 197 -18.24 -39.58 -18.09
C PRO A 197 -17.85 -38.17 -17.64
N TRP A 198 -18.32 -37.74 -16.47
CA TRP A 198 -18.08 -36.42 -15.91
C TRP A 198 -17.04 -36.47 -14.80
N LEU A 199 -16.15 -35.49 -14.80
CA LEU A 199 -15.37 -35.09 -13.63
C LEU A 199 -16.22 -34.13 -12.79
N ILE A 200 -16.23 -34.34 -11.47
CA ILE A 200 -17.01 -33.53 -10.54
C ILE A 200 -16.04 -32.64 -9.77
N ARG A 201 -16.38 -31.35 -9.71
CA ARG A 201 -15.59 -30.35 -8.99
C ARG A 201 -15.81 -30.47 -7.49
N ARG A 202 -14.72 -30.56 -6.73
CA ARG A 202 -14.65 -30.47 -5.26
C ARG A 202 -13.81 -29.27 -4.86
N LYS A 203 -14.22 -28.56 -3.81
CA LYS A 203 -13.46 -27.45 -3.21
C LYS A 203 -12.90 -27.90 -1.87
N ILE A 204 -11.64 -27.56 -1.59
CA ILE A 204 -10.91 -27.98 -0.40
C ILE A 204 -10.23 -26.74 0.22
N PRO A 205 -10.53 -26.40 1.48
CA PRO A 205 -11.55 -27.03 2.33
C PRO A 205 -12.97 -26.82 1.77
N GLU A 206 -13.93 -27.62 2.25
CA GLU A 206 -15.34 -27.45 1.89
C GLU A 206 -15.91 -26.25 2.66
N ASN A 207 -16.77 -25.46 2.01
CA ASN A 207 -17.44 -24.36 2.68
C ASN A 207 -18.58 -24.92 3.55
N THR A 208 -18.41 -24.95 4.87
CA THR A 208 -19.42 -25.51 5.78
C THR A 208 -20.57 -24.56 6.06
N GLY A 209 -20.49 -23.28 5.65
CA GLY A 209 -21.56 -22.30 5.82
C GLY A 209 -21.72 -21.73 7.24
N ASP A 210 -20.96 -22.23 8.22
CA ASP A 210 -21.12 -21.92 9.66
C ASP A 210 -20.51 -20.57 10.11
N GLY A 211 -20.56 -19.56 9.24
CA GLY A 211 -20.22 -18.17 9.58
C GLY A 211 -18.73 -17.82 9.70
N GLN A 212 -17.83 -18.78 9.96
CA GLN A 212 -16.37 -18.56 9.90
C GLN A 212 -15.76 -19.21 8.67
N PRO A 213 -15.12 -18.46 7.75
CA PRO A 213 -14.43 -19.08 6.64
C PRO A 213 -13.28 -19.98 7.11
N VAL A 214 -13.46 -21.28 6.87
CA VAL A 214 -12.53 -22.36 7.20
C VAL A 214 -11.19 -22.28 6.44
N ASN A 215 -11.12 -21.41 5.43
CA ASN A 215 -10.01 -21.29 4.51
C ASN A 215 -9.18 -20.02 4.72
N VAL A 216 -9.26 -19.41 5.91
CA VAL A 216 -8.57 -18.16 6.25
C VAL A 216 -7.52 -18.43 7.33
N ILE A 217 -6.28 -18.05 7.06
CA ILE A 217 -5.19 -18.02 8.05
C ILE A 217 -4.94 -16.58 8.46
N ARG A 218 -5.13 -16.31 9.75
CA ARG A 218 -4.91 -15.00 10.35
C ARG A 218 -3.45 -14.82 10.74
N LEU A 219 -2.84 -13.72 10.27
CA LEU A 219 -1.41 -13.45 10.43
C LEU A 219 -1.16 -12.22 11.32
N GLN A 220 -1.81 -11.08 11.01
CA GLN A 220 -1.58 -9.79 11.68
C GLN A 220 -0.11 -9.40 11.74
N THR A 221 0.61 -9.62 10.64
CA THR A 221 2.04 -9.32 10.57
C THR A 221 2.21 -7.84 10.20
N PRO A 222 2.80 -7.02 11.08
CA PRO A 222 3.24 -5.68 10.70
C PRO A 222 4.33 -5.81 9.63
N LEU A 223 4.21 -5.08 8.53
CA LEU A 223 5.19 -5.14 7.45
C LEU A 223 6.15 -3.96 7.53
N CYS A 224 5.68 -2.74 7.30
CA CYS A 224 6.55 -1.58 7.29
C CYS A 224 5.78 -0.28 7.59
N THR A 225 6.54 0.74 7.97
CA THR A 225 6.13 2.14 7.92
C THR A 225 6.69 2.79 6.66
N ILE A 226 5.95 3.72 6.07
CA ILE A 226 6.34 4.44 4.87
C ILE A 226 6.15 5.92 5.18
N ARG A 227 7.26 6.63 5.37
CA ARG A 227 7.29 8.04 5.78
C ARG A 227 7.75 8.91 4.64
N TYR A 228 7.12 10.06 4.49
CA TYR A 228 7.48 11.02 3.46
C TYR A 228 7.08 12.44 3.86
N TRP A 229 7.71 13.42 3.22
CA TRP A 229 7.35 14.82 3.38
C TRP A 229 6.19 15.18 2.49
N LYS A 230 5.11 15.70 3.08
CA LYS A 230 3.97 16.22 2.33
C LYS A 230 3.98 17.73 2.38
N ALA A 231 4.05 18.37 1.21
CA ALA A 231 3.86 19.81 1.09
C ALA A 231 2.47 20.20 1.62
N ILE A 232 2.42 21.22 2.49
CA ILE A 232 1.16 21.78 2.99
C ILE A 232 0.59 22.68 1.88
N PRO A 233 -0.58 22.36 1.30
CA PRO A 233 -1.15 23.13 0.20
C PRO A 233 -1.35 24.61 0.58
N GLU A 234 -1.13 25.50 -0.39
CA GLU A 234 -1.38 26.95 -0.27
C GLU A 234 -0.64 27.65 0.88
N SER A 235 0.32 26.96 1.51
CA SER A 235 1.14 27.52 2.56
C SER A 235 2.56 27.77 2.07
N SER A 236 3.05 28.96 2.34
CA SER A 236 4.47 29.27 2.32
C SER A 236 4.78 30.14 3.53
N LEU A 237 5.97 29.95 4.08
CA LEU A 237 6.46 30.73 5.19
C LEU A 237 7.27 31.88 4.61
N LEU A 238 7.03 33.09 5.11
CA LEU A 238 7.82 34.27 4.77
C LEU A 238 8.94 34.41 5.81
N MET A 239 10.19 34.51 5.35
CA MET A 239 11.37 34.51 6.22
C MET A 239 12.43 35.47 5.70
N ASP A 240 13.34 35.93 6.56
CA ASP A 240 14.56 36.60 6.11
C ASP A 240 15.50 35.55 5.47
N GLU A 241 15.99 35.85 4.26
CA GLU A 241 16.96 35.04 3.52
C GLU A 241 18.18 34.64 4.38
N LYS A 242 18.68 35.55 5.23
CA LYS A 242 19.84 35.31 6.09
C LYS A 242 19.58 34.26 7.17
N THR A 243 18.32 34.07 7.55
CA THR A 243 17.90 33.11 8.59
C THR A 243 17.37 31.80 8.02
N TYR A 244 17.17 31.76 6.71
CA TYR A 244 16.64 30.60 6.04
C TYR A 244 17.67 29.45 6.01
N VAL A 245 17.19 28.27 6.38
CA VAL A 245 17.91 27.00 6.26
C VAL A 245 16.92 26.00 5.67
N ASN A 246 17.33 25.33 4.60
CA ASN A 246 16.55 24.23 4.05
C ASN A 246 16.63 23.03 5.01
N GLU A 247 15.49 22.62 5.56
CA GLU A 247 15.37 21.50 6.49
C GLU A 247 14.89 20.22 5.80
N VAL A 248 14.41 20.33 4.56
CA VAL A 248 13.96 19.19 3.73
C VAL A 248 14.87 19.11 2.50
N ALA A 249 15.89 18.26 2.59
CA ALA A 249 16.88 18.10 1.52
C ALA A 249 16.25 17.56 0.23
N ASP A 250 15.39 16.54 0.36
CA ASP A 250 14.65 15.94 -0.75
C ASP A 250 13.19 15.70 -0.33
N PRO A 251 12.22 16.48 -0.84
CA PRO A 251 10.81 16.31 -0.52
C PRO A 251 10.19 15.07 -1.16
N ASP A 252 10.84 14.50 -2.19
CA ASP A 252 10.42 13.27 -2.86
C ASP A 252 10.96 12.02 -2.14
N GLU A 253 11.84 12.18 -1.14
CA GLU A 253 12.40 11.08 -0.37
C GLU A 253 11.30 10.35 0.43
N VAL A 254 11.28 9.04 0.31
CA VAL A 254 10.43 8.16 1.11
C VAL A 254 11.30 7.25 1.94
N GLN A 255 11.05 7.27 3.24
CA GLN A 255 11.77 6.47 4.22
C GLN A 255 10.92 5.27 4.62
N ILE A 256 11.48 4.08 4.46
CA ILE A 256 10.80 2.85 4.85
C ILE A 256 11.40 2.36 6.16
N GLY A 257 10.56 2.30 7.18
CA GLY A 257 10.95 1.87 8.51
C GLY A 257 10.34 0.53 8.89
N GLU A 258 10.90 -0.08 9.94
CA GLU A 258 10.24 -1.17 10.63
C GLU A 258 8.98 -0.66 11.33
N LEU A 259 7.95 -1.51 11.37
CA LEU A 259 6.72 -1.23 12.09
C LEU A 259 6.79 -1.92 13.46
N THR A 260 7.32 -1.21 14.45
CA THR A 260 7.51 -1.68 15.83
C THR A 260 6.25 -1.53 16.70
N ASP A 261 5.18 -0.97 16.13
CA ASP A 261 3.87 -0.89 16.74
C ASP A 261 3.27 -2.29 16.90
N GLY A 262 3.56 -2.95 18.04
CA GLY A 262 3.02 -4.26 18.42
C GLY A 262 1.49 -4.27 18.63
N ARG A 263 0.77 -3.18 18.33
CA ARG A 263 -0.70 -3.15 18.41
C ARG A 263 -1.29 -4.06 17.34
N ARG A 264 -1.99 -5.10 17.81
CA ARG A 264 -2.88 -5.90 16.99
C ARG A 264 -4.13 -5.10 16.70
N TYR A 265 -4.35 -4.76 15.44
CA TYR A 265 -5.55 -4.03 15.03
C TYR A 265 -6.73 -4.99 14.88
N PRO A 266 -7.96 -4.53 15.18
CA PRO A 266 -9.15 -5.34 15.05
C PRO A 266 -9.31 -5.75 13.58
N TYR A 267 -9.53 -7.05 13.37
CA TYR A 267 -9.92 -7.59 12.08
C TYR A 267 -11.18 -6.84 11.64
N ARG A 268 -11.19 -6.30 10.42
CA ARG A 268 -12.49 -6.15 9.74
C ARG A 268 -13.05 -7.55 9.52
N GLU A 269 -14.37 -7.66 9.51
CA GLU A 269 -15.07 -8.91 9.22
C GLU A 269 -14.49 -9.60 7.98
N MET A 270 -14.39 -10.93 8.10
CA MET A 270 -13.73 -11.91 7.23
C MET A 270 -14.05 -11.76 5.72
N PRO A 271 -13.21 -12.35 4.86
CA PRO A 271 -12.51 -11.70 3.75
C PRO A 271 -13.42 -10.88 2.81
N PRO A 272 -12.87 -9.82 2.19
CA PRO A 272 -13.63 -9.00 1.26
C PRO A 272 -14.26 -9.85 0.16
N ARG A 273 -15.55 -9.61 -0.11
CA ARG A 273 -16.23 -10.25 -1.25
C ARG A 273 -15.64 -9.74 -2.57
N PRO A 274 -15.54 -10.57 -3.61
CA PRO A 274 -15.94 -11.98 -3.63
C PRO A 274 -14.95 -12.91 -2.90
N THR A 275 -15.47 -13.93 -2.25
CA THR A 275 -14.66 -14.99 -1.60
C THR A 275 -14.00 -15.87 -2.66
N LEU A 276 -12.96 -16.63 -2.28
CA LEU A 276 -12.38 -17.63 -3.18
C LEU A 276 -13.40 -18.70 -3.61
N TYR A 277 -14.40 -18.99 -2.76
CA TYR A 277 -15.49 -19.90 -3.13
C TYR A 277 -16.36 -19.32 -4.25
N ASP A 278 -16.73 -18.03 -4.17
CA ASP A 278 -17.50 -17.33 -5.20
C ASP A 278 -16.71 -17.25 -6.51
N LEU A 279 -15.42 -16.93 -6.43
CA LEU A 279 -14.53 -16.86 -7.58
C LEU A 279 -14.37 -18.24 -8.25
N ALA A 280 -14.23 -19.30 -7.46
CA ALA A 280 -14.16 -20.65 -7.98
C ALA A 280 -15.44 -21.08 -8.72
N GLU A 281 -16.61 -20.59 -8.31
CA GLU A 281 -17.87 -20.84 -9.04
C GLU A 281 -17.84 -20.25 -10.45
N ARG A 282 -17.29 -19.05 -10.61
CA ARG A 282 -17.20 -18.36 -11.91
C ARG A 282 -16.18 -19.00 -12.85
N VAL A 283 -15.09 -19.55 -12.29
CA VAL A 283 -13.93 -20.01 -13.05
C VAL A 283 -14.01 -21.48 -13.42
N PHE A 284 -14.52 -22.31 -12.51
CA PHE A 284 -14.48 -23.76 -12.65
C PHE A 284 -15.91 -24.32 -12.70
N PRO A 285 -16.37 -24.85 -13.85
CA PRO A 285 -17.66 -25.51 -13.94
C PRO A 285 -17.86 -26.62 -12.90
N ALA A 286 -19.09 -26.82 -12.43
CA ALA A 286 -19.39 -27.87 -11.45
C ALA A 286 -19.07 -29.29 -11.99
N ARG A 287 -19.19 -29.47 -13.30
CA ARG A 287 -18.87 -30.70 -14.02
C ARG A 287 -18.17 -30.38 -15.34
N ILE A 288 -17.18 -31.18 -15.68
CA ILE A 288 -16.52 -31.17 -16.99
C ILE A 288 -16.49 -32.60 -17.54
N ARG A 289 -16.51 -32.76 -18.87
CA ARG A 289 -16.40 -34.09 -19.47
C ARG A 289 -14.95 -34.60 -19.31
N LYS A 290 -14.81 -35.89 -18.99
CA LYS A 290 -13.52 -36.58 -18.89
C LYS A 290 -12.71 -36.48 -20.19
#